data_AF-A0A950X4R0-F1
#
_entry.id   AF-A0A950X4R0-F1
#
_cell.length_a   1.000
_cell.length_b   1.000
_cell.length_c   1.000
_cell.angle_alpha   90.00
_cell.angle_beta   90.00
_cell.angle_gamma   90.00
#
_symmetry.space_group_name_H-M   'P 1'
#
loop_
_entity.id
_entity.type
_entity.pdbx_description
1 polymer ?
#
loop_
_entity_poly.entity_id
_entity_poly.type
_entity_poly.pdbx_seq_one_letter_code
_entity_poly.pdbx_strand_id
1 'polypeptide(L)'
;VSLGKRYQLQLPATYEGSVPDLLTPGAAESIIVKVYRLVQTSKLGVGDALQRCLSEYQSPVPPELMAAQIRLAIQETSDMEFVPAEIRERFSGLAGLRQSDDK
;
A
#
# COMPACT_ATOMS: atom_id res chain seq x y z
N VAL A 1 11.32 -15.30 -0.60
CA VAL A 1 12.29 -14.61 -1.49
C VAL A 1 11.83 -13.15 -1.63
N SER A 2 12.70 -12.16 -1.46
CA SER A 2 12.28 -10.75 -1.62
C SER A 2 11.92 -10.47 -3.09
N LEU A 3 10.90 -9.63 -3.33
CA LEU A 3 10.38 -9.36 -4.68
C LEU A 3 11.49 -8.93 -5.65
N GLY A 4 12.41 -8.06 -5.23
CA GLY A 4 13.56 -7.66 -6.06
C GLY A 4 14.44 -8.81 -6.51
N LYS A 5 14.75 -9.77 -5.61
CA LYS A 5 15.59 -10.94 -5.94
C LYS A 5 14.99 -11.82 -7.03
N ARG A 6 13.66 -11.93 -7.09
CA ARG A 6 12.95 -12.69 -8.14
C ARG A 6 13.25 -12.15 -9.54
N TYR A 7 13.41 -10.83 -9.67
CA TYR A 7 13.71 -10.14 -10.92
C TYR A 7 15.20 -9.77 -11.05
N GLN A 8 16.06 -10.36 -10.22
CA GLN A 8 17.51 -10.06 -10.19
C GLN A 8 17.83 -8.58 -9.97
N LEU A 9 16.93 -7.85 -9.31
CA LEU A 9 17.11 -6.44 -8.96
C LEU A 9 17.69 -6.32 -7.55
N GLN A 10 18.78 -5.58 -7.43
CA GLN A 10 19.34 -5.16 -6.13
C GLN A 10 18.70 -3.83 -5.74
N LEU A 11 17.69 -3.88 -4.87
CA LEU A 11 16.99 -2.69 -4.41
C LEU A 11 17.84 -1.97 -3.34
N PRO A 12 17.98 -0.63 -3.40
CA PRO A 12 18.75 0.12 -2.41
C PRO A 12 18.02 0.21 -1.06
N ALA A 13 18.70 0.14 0.08
CA ALA A 13 18.02 0.23 1.39
C ALA A 13 17.25 1.55 1.62
N THR A 14 17.57 2.60 0.86
CA THR A 14 16.99 3.94 1.01
C THR A 14 15.53 4.07 0.57
N TYR A 15 14.91 3.04 -0.04
CA TYR A 15 13.52 3.15 -0.52
C TYR A 15 12.46 3.00 0.56
N GLU A 16 12.79 2.47 1.75
CA GLU A 16 11.80 2.07 2.76
C GLU A 16 10.88 3.21 3.18
N GLY A 17 11.41 4.43 3.31
CA GLY A 17 10.62 5.63 3.65
C GLY A 17 9.73 6.16 2.51
N SER A 18 9.90 5.66 1.29
CA SER A 18 9.12 6.04 0.10
C SER A 18 8.01 5.04 -0.22
N VAL A 19 7.88 3.96 0.55
CA VAL A 19 6.83 2.95 0.33
C VAL A 19 5.48 3.53 0.73
N PRO A 20 4.48 3.58 -0.17
CA PRO A 20 3.16 4.06 0.17
C PRO A 20 2.49 3.23 1.26
N ASP A 21 1.77 3.89 2.16
CA ASP A 21 0.85 3.24 3.08
C ASP A 21 -0.17 2.38 2.33
N LEU A 22 -0.59 1.27 2.95
CA LEU A 22 -1.60 0.35 2.40
C LEU A 22 -1.22 -0.24 1.02
N LEU A 23 0.07 -0.24 0.66
CA LEU A 23 0.54 -0.89 -0.54
C LEU A 23 0.27 -2.40 -0.46
N THR A 24 -0.62 -2.88 -1.34
CA THR A 24 -0.95 -4.30 -1.38
C THR A 24 0.19 -5.13 -1.97
N PRO A 25 0.31 -6.42 -1.63
CA PRO A 25 1.33 -7.29 -2.22
C PRO A 25 1.30 -7.31 -3.75
N GLY A 26 0.10 -7.29 -4.35
CA GLY A 26 -0.06 -7.24 -5.82
C GLY A 26 0.40 -5.91 -6.43
N ALA A 27 0.15 -4.78 -5.74
CA ALA A 27 0.66 -3.49 -6.17
C ALA A 27 2.20 -3.41 -6.06
N ALA A 28 2.77 -3.96 -4.99
CA ALA A 28 4.21 -4.07 -4.83
C ALA A 28 4.86 -4.91 -5.94
N GLU A 29 4.27 -6.05 -6.31
CA GLU A 29 4.74 -6.87 -7.44
C GLU A 29 4.64 -6.10 -8.76
N SER A 30 3.53 -5.41 -9.01
CA SER A 30 3.33 -4.58 -10.20
C SER A 30 4.39 -3.47 -10.32
N ILE A 31 4.73 -2.81 -9.21
CA ILE A 31 5.80 -1.81 -9.15
C ILE A 31 7.13 -2.45 -9.54
N ILE A 32 7.49 -3.60 -8.95
CA ILE A 32 8.76 -4.27 -9.25
C ILE A 32 8.86 -4.70 -10.71
N VAL A 33 7.78 -5.19 -11.32
CA VAL A 33 7.75 -5.50 -12.75
C VAL A 33 8.00 -4.24 -13.59
N LYS A 34 7.41 -3.10 -13.22
CA LYS A 34 7.64 -1.81 -13.90
C LYS A 34 9.10 -1.36 -13.75
N VAL A 35 9.70 -1.50 -12.57
CA VAL A 35 11.13 -1.21 -12.32
C VAL A 35 12.01 -2.08 -13.20
N TYR A 36 11.80 -3.40 -13.21
CA TYR A 36 12.54 -4.33 -14.06
C TYR A 36 12.48 -3.89 -15.53
N ARG A 37 11.28 -3.58 -16.03
CA ARG A 37 11.11 -3.12 -17.42
C ARG A 37 11.90 -1.83 -17.68
N LEU A 38 11.84 -0.84 -16.81
CA LEU A 38 12.57 0.42 -16.96
C LEU A 38 14.09 0.23 -16.98
N VAL A 39 14.62 -0.66 -16.12
CA VAL A 39 16.04 -1.01 -16.11
C VAL A 39 16.46 -1.64 -17.44
N GLN A 40 15.66 -2.59 -17.95
CA GLN A 40 15.97 -3.28 -19.21
C GLN A 40 15.84 -2.38 -20.45
N THR A 41 14.93 -1.39 -20.44
CA THR A 41 14.63 -0.61 -21.65
C THR A 41 15.18 0.82 -21.65
N SER A 42 15.49 1.40 -20.48
CA SER A 42 15.70 2.86 -20.36
C SER A 42 17.09 3.27 -19.84
N LYS A 43 18.07 2.35 -19.74
CA LYS A 43 19.41 2.59 -19.14
C LYS A 43 19.38 3.24 -17.74
N LEU A 44 18.23 3.22 -17.07
CA LEU A 44 18.08 3.75 -15.71
C LEU A 44 18.68 2.77 -14.71
N GLY A 45 19.36 3.31 -13.69
CA GLY A 45 19.77 2.52 -12.54
C GLY A 45 18.56 1.99 -11.77
N VAL A 46 18.74 0.88 -11.05
CA VAL A 46 17.65 0.24 -10.27
C VAL A 46 17.04 1.21 -9.26
N GLY A 47 17.86 2.00 -8.57
CA GLY A 47 17.39 3.00 -7.60
C GLY A 47 16.53 4.09 -8.23
N ASP A 48 16.97 4.66 -9.35
CA ASP A 48 16.23 5.73 -10.05
C ASP A 48 14.90 5.20 -10.63
N ALA A 49 14.93 4.00 -11.20
CA ALA A 49 13.73 3.34 -11.70
C ALA A 49 12.74 3.05 -10.56
N LEU A 50 13.22 2.59 -9.40
CA LEU A 50 12.39 2.34 -8.23
C LEU A 50 11.78 3.63 -7.68
N GLN A 51 12.59 4.66 -7.47
CA GLN A 51 12.13 5.96 -7.00
C GLN A 51 11.05 6.52 -7.92
N ARG A 52 11.28 6.47 -9.24
CA ARG A 52 10.30 6.90 -10.23
C ARG A 52 8.99 6.12 -10.14
N CYS A 53 9.07 4.80 -10.02
CA CYS A 53 7.86 3.97 -9.91
C CYS A 53 7.08 4.24 -8.62
N LEU A 54 7.77 4.46 -7.49
CA LEU A 54 7.12 4.79 -6.22
C LEU A 54 6.51 6.20 -6.24
N SER A 55 7.19 7.19 -6.81
CA SER A 55 6.67 8.57 -6.90
C SER A 55 5.49 8.72 -7.86
N GLU A 56 5.45 7.89 -8.90
CA GLU A 56 4.34 7.86 -9.88
C GLU A 56 3.23 6.87 -9.47
N TYR A 57 3.38 6.14 -8.36
CA TYR A 57 2.38 5.16 -7.95
C TYR A 57 1.08 5.86 -7.55
N GLN A 58 -0.02 5.39 -8.13
CA GLN A 58 -1.37 5.79 -7.75
C GLN A 58 -2.13 4.55 -7.30
N SER A 59 -2.72 4.63 -6.11
CA SER A 59 -3.64 3.59 -5.64
C SER A 59 -4.82 3.51 -6.62
N PRO A 60 -5.20 2.30 -7.07
CA PRO A 60 -6.36 2.13 -7.95
C PRO A 60 -7.69 2.39 -7.22
N VAL A 61 -7.68 2.44 -5.89
CA VAL A 61 -8.86 2.71 -5.06
C VAL A 61 -8.73 4.12 -4.47
N PRO A 62 -9.77 4.97 -4.58
CA PRO A 62 -9.80 6.27 -3.94
C PRO A 62 -9.58 6.17 -2.42
N PRO A 63 -8.80 7.09 -1.80
CA PRO A 63 -8.49 7.03 -0.37
C PRO A 63 -9.72 6.98 0.54
N GLU A 64 -10.78 7.70 0.19
CA GLU A 64 -12.04 7.76 0.94
C GLU A 64 -12.78 6.42 0.92
N LEU A 65 -12.75 5.71 -0.22
CA LEU A 65 -13.36 4.40 -0.36
C LEU A 65 -12.56 3.34 0.39
N MET A 66 -11.23 3.36 0.27
CA MET A 66 -10.34 2.49 1.05
C MET A 66 -10.56 2.68 2.56
N ALA A 67 -10.64 3.93 3.01
CA ALA A 67 -10.91 4.25 4.41
C ALA A 67 -12.29 3.74 4.87
N ALA A 68 -13.32 3.83 4.02
CA ALA A 68 -14.64 3.28 4.33
C ALA A 68 -14.63 1.76 4.44
N GLN A 69 -13.93 1.08 3.52
CA GLN A 69 -13.78 -0.38 3.54
C GLN A 69 -13.01 -0.86 4.78
N ILE A 70 -11.92 -0.18 5.15
CA ILE A 70 -11.16 -0.51 6.37
C ILE A 70 -12.05 -0.36 7.62
N ARG A 71 -12.84 0.73 7.71
CA ARG A 71 -13.77 0.91 8.83
C ARG A 71 -14.79 -0.22 8.93
N LEU A 72 -15.40 -0.61 7.80
CA LEU A 72 -16.35 -1.70 7.77
C LEU A 72 -15.70 -3.01 8.24
N ALA A 73 -14.50 -3.33 7.74
CA ALA A 73 -13.75 -4.51 8.15
C ALA A 73 -13.42 -4.53 9.65
N ILE A 74 -13.11 -3.38 10.24
CA ILE A 74 -12.90 -3.26 11.70
C ILE A 74 -14.20 -3.49 12.47
N GLN A 75 -15.33 -2.98 11.98
CA GLN A 75 -16.63 -3.15 12.65
C GLN A 75 -17.17 -4.58 12.57
N GLU A 76 -16.84 -5.31 11.50
CA GLU A 76 -17.29 -6.68 11.27
C GLU A 76 -16.31 -7.73 11.81
N THR A 77 -15.13 -7.32 12.31
CA THR A 77 -14.17 -8.29 12.85
C THR A 77 -14.69 -8.92 14.14
N SER A 78 -14.71 -10.25 14.18
CA SER A 78 -15.07 -11.01 15.39
C SER A 78 -13.95 -11.00 16.44
N ASP A 79 -12.72 -10.70 16.01
CA ASP A 79 -11.54 -10.67 16.87
C ASP A 79 -10.66 -9.46 16.52
N MET A 80 -10.54 -8.54 17.48
CA MET A 80 -9.81 -7.28 17.33
C MET A 80 -8.30 -7.47 17.39
N GLU A 81 -7.79 -8.63 17.81
CA GLU A 81 -6.36 -8.92 17.82
C GLU A 81 -5.79 -9.09 16.40
N PHE A 82 -6.62 -9.46 15.42
CA PHE A 82 -6.21 -9.50 14.01
C PHE A 82 -6.09 -8.12 13.36
N VAL A 83 -6.57 -7.05 14.01
CA VAL A 83 -6.45 -5.68 13.47
C VAL A 83 -5.20 -5.02 14.06
N PRO A 84 -4.23 -4.62 13.23
CA PRO A 84 -3.03 -3.93 13.70
C PRO A 84 -3.34 -2.70 14.57
N ALA A 85 -2.55 -2.44 15.61
CA ALA A 85 -2.78 -1.35 16.56
C ALA A 85 -2.83 0.02 15.88
N GLU A 86 -1.95 0.24 14.92
CA GLU A 86 -1.85 1.48 14.14
C GLU A 86 -3.10 1.71 13.29
N ILE A 87 -3.70 0.63 12.76
CA ILE A 87 -4.95 0.68 12.01
C ILE A 87 -6.13 0.93 12.97
N ARG A 88 -6.15 0.28 14.14
CA ARG A 88 -7.17 0.56 15.16
C ARG A 88 -7.13 2.02 15.58
N GLU A 89 -5.97 2.55 15.94
CA GLU A 89 -5.81 3.95 16.35
C GLU A 89 -6.23 4.91 15.23
N ARG A 90 -5.68 4.74 14.02
CA ARG A 90 -5.94 5.59 12.85
C ARG A 90 -7.42 5.66 12.46
N PHE A 91 -8.19 4.59 12.70
CA PHE A 91 -9.59 4.50 12.29
C PHE A 91 -10.61 4.40 13.45
N SER A 92 -10.16 4.43 14.71
CA SER A 92 -10.99 4.31 15.92
C SER A 92 -11.94 5.50 16.14
N GLY A 93 -11.57 6.70 15.71
CA GLY A 93 -12.29 7.95 15.98
C GLY A 93 -13.65 8.12 15.28
N LEU A 94 -14.13 7.14 14.51
CA LEU A 94 -15.34 7.28 13.67
C LEU A 94 -16.44 6.24 13.99
N ALA A 95 -16.25 5.39 15.00
CA ALA A 95 -17.26 4.41 15.43
C ALA A 95 -18.56 5.03 15.98
N GLY A 96 -18.62 6.36 16.15
CA GLY A 96 -19.78 7.09 16.66
C GLY A 96 -20.79 7.60 15.63
N LEU A 97 -20.55 7.46 14.32
CA LEU A 97 -21.50 7.87 13.27
C LEU A 97 -22.36 6.68 12.82
N ARG A 98 -23.14 6.10 13.73
CA ARG A 98 -24.44 5.57 13.31
C ARG A 98 -25.25 6.81 12.93
N GLN A 99 -25.44 7.05 11.63
CA GLN A 99 -26.50 7.96 11.21
C GLN A 99 -27.78 7.42 11.82
N SER A 100 -28.38 8.22 12.69
CA SER A 100 -29.75 8.06 13.14
C SER A 100 -30.62 8.23 11.91
N ASP A 101 -30.82 7.15 11.14
CA ASP A 101 -31.91 7.06 10.19
C ASP A 101 -33.18 6.84 11.00
N ASP A 102 -33.60 7.94 11.63
CA ASP A 102 -34.91 8.12 12.23
C ASP A 102 -35.78 8.74 11.14
N LYS A 103 -36.51 7.88 10.41
CA LYS A 103 -37.84 8.13 9.83
C LYS A 103 -38.43 6.91 9.14
#